data_AF-H5XL37-F1
#
_entry.id   AF-H5XL37-F1
#
_cell.length_a   1.000
_cell.length_b   1.000
_cell.length_c   1.000
_cell.angle_alpha   90.00
_cell.angle_beta   90.00
_cell.angle_gamma   90.00
#
_symmetry.space_group_name_H-M   'P 1'
#
loop_
_entity.id
_entity.type
_entity.pdbx_description
1 polymer ?
#
loop_
_entity_poly.entity_id
_entity_poly.type
_entity_poly.pdbx_seq_one_letter_code
_entity_poly.pdbx_strand_id
1 'polypeptide(L)'
;MASDHDHRLLPLRREFGQAWHGFDRNQVVQYLEHLEAHLHRLMTERDAAMARANEASRELDGARREIAKLRDRVEELKKPPERVEDLDERMQRTVQLAETQAAEILSRAEAAAEKNWAESGEVSKRLHERYQNLLKTLDSHADELKREHEQALAATKEEVRRMTTEAAKRREQLDAEAERKRRRIESDFQARMSAEKSALEKHIADQTTASKNAAERRVAEATAEAKRLVDEATAKARKLVDEATAEAERRTTEANDVVNRLTRIREEARARLAEADQVLRRGESALLPTPDEEAALTKAPGRS
;
A
#
# COMPACT_ATOMS: atom_id res chain seq x y z
N MET A 1 27.57 68.92 113.38
CA MET A 1 26.71 69.42 114.48
C MET A 1 25.34 69.73 113.89
N ALA A 2 24.27 69.37 114.61
CA ALA A 2 22.86 69.32 114.19
C ALA A 2 22.56 68.19 113.17
N SER A 3 21.66 67.25 113.39
CA SER A 3 20.60 67.13 114.40
C SER A 3 20.21 65.66 114.54
N ASP A 4 20.33 65.17 115.76
CA ASP A 4 19.70 63.96 116.26
C ASP A 4 18.19 64.27 116.35
N HIS A 5 17.50 64.24 115.20
CA HIS A 5 16.04 64.33 115.21
C HIS A 5 15.50 62.94 115.53
N ASP A 6 15.49 62.70 116.83
CA ASP A 6 14.68 61.72 117.55
C ASP A 6 13.24 61.82 117.02
N HIS A 7 12.93 61.13 115.92
CA HIS A 7 11.59 60.96 115.39
C HIS A 7 10.80 59.95 116.24
N ARG A 8 10.87 60.14 117.57
CA ARG A 8 9.89 59.61 118.49
C ARG A 8 8.61 60.37 118.22
N LEU A 9 7.78 59.81 117.34
CA LEU A 9 6.40 60.20 117.22
C LEU A 9 5.80 60.12 118.64
N LEU A 10 5.49 61.29 119.21
CA LEU A 10 4.76 61.38 120.47
C LEU A 10 3.45 60.59 120.28
N PRO A 11 3.04 59.73 121.23
CA PRO A 11 1.80 58.97 121.12
C PRO A 11 0.65 59.94 120.84
N LEU A 12 0.00 59.80 119.68
CA LEU A 12 -1.19 60.57 119.37
C LEU A 12 -2.22 60.27 120.46
N ARG A 13 -2.76 61.32 121.07
CA ARG A 13 -3.67 61.25 122.22
C ARG A 13 -4.84 60.28 121.90
N ARG A 14 -4.89 59.11 122.56
CA ARG A 14 -5.79 57.98 122.23
C ARG A 14 -7.19 58.06 122.84
N GLU A 15 -7.60 59.24 123.31
CA GLU A 15 -8.89 59.43 123.99
C GLU A 15 -9.88 60.14 123.06
N PHE A 16 -10.84 59.38 122.54
CA PHE A 16 -11.98 59.89 121.76
C PHE A 16 -13.22 59.93 122.66
N GLY A 17 -14.07 60.96 122.53
CA GLY A 17 -15.35 61.03 123.24
C GLY A 17 -16.38 60.01 122.72
N GLN A 18 -17.23 59.46 123.59
CA GLN A 18 -18.24 58.45 123.24
C GLN A 18 -19.57 59.12 122.82
N ALA A 19 -20.16 58.68 121.70
CA ALA A 19 -21.44 59.17 121.19
C ALA A 19 -22.42 58.01 120.96
N TRP A 20 -23.73 58.26 121.13
CA TRP A 20 -24.80 57.23 121.15
C TRP A 20 -24.93 56.42 119.84
N HIS A 21 -24.42 56.97 118.72
CA HIS A 21 -24.23 56.28 117.44
C HIS A 21 -22.81 56.52 116.89
N GLY A 22 -21.80 56.18 117.70
CA GLY A 22 -20.39 56.28 117.33
C GLY A 22 -19.85 55.06 116.58
N PHE A 23 -18.66 55.20 115.98
CA PHE A 23 -17.91 54.07 115.44
C PHE A 23 -17.50 53.10 116.55
N ASP A 24 -17.41 51.82 116.21
CA ASP A 24 -16.93 50.78 117.13
C ASP A 24 -15.48 51.09 117.55
N ARG A 25 -15.27 51.22 118.86
CA ARG A 25 -13.97 51.57 119.45
C ARG A 25 -12.88 50.57 119.07
N ASN A 26 -13.19 49.28 118.98
CA ASN A 26 -12.21 48.27 118.62
C ASN A 26 -11.79 48.41 117.15
N GLN A 27 -12.75 48.71 116.26
CA GLN A 27 -12.47 48.96 114.85
C GLN A 27 -11.63 50.24 114.65
N VAL A 28 -11.92 51.30 115.40
CA VAL A 28 -11.15 52.56 115.36
C VAL A 28 -9.72 52.35 115.85
N VAL A 29 -9.51 51.61 116.94
CA VAL A 29 -8.15 51.29 117.44
C VAL A 29 -7.37 50.47 116.41
N GLN A 30 -7.98 49.43 115.84
CA GLN A 30 -7.35 48.62 114.78
C GLN A 30 -6.98 49.47 113.56
N TYR A 31 -7.85 50.40 113.16
CA TYR A 31 -7.59 51.31 112.04
C TYR A 31 -6.46 52.31 112.36
N LEU A 32 -6.40 52.83 113.59
CA LEU A 32 -5.30 53.71 114.02
C LEU A 32 -3.97 52.96 114.13
N GLU A 33 -3.95 51.75 114.66
CA GLU A 33 -2.76 50.89 114.67
C GLU A 33 -2.28 50.59 113.24
N HIS A 34 -3.23 50.35 112.33
CA HIS A 34 -2.94 50.18 110.91
C HIS A 34 -2.37 51.46 110.26
N LEU A 35 -2.92 52.63 110.58
CA LEU A 35 -2.39 53.93 110.13
C LEU A 35 -1.01 54.25 110.72
N GLU A 36 -0.81 54.00 112.00
CA GLU A 36 0.50 54.15 112.66
C GLU A 36 1.53 53.23 111.99
N ALA A 37 1.19 51.97 111.70
CA ALA A 37 2.06 51.06 110.97
C ALA A 37 2.37 51.56 109.55
N HIS A 38 1.38 52.11 108.83
CA HIS A 38 1.59 52.72 107.53
C HIS A 38 2.49 53.95 107.58
N LEU A 39 2.32 54.84 108.55
CA LEU A 39 3.17 56.01 108.72
C LEU A 39 4.61 55.61 109.03
N HIS A 40 4.83 54.63 109.90
CA HIS A 40 6.17 54.10 110.15
C HIS A 40 6.79 53.53 108.87
N ARG A 41 6.02 52.74 108.10
CA ARG A 41 6.47 52.23 106.81
C ARG A 41 6.86 53.35 105.85
N LEU A 42 6.02 54.38 105.68
CA LEU A 42 6.31 55.53 104.83
C LEU A 42 7.55 56.31 105.30
N MET A 43 7.76 56.44 106.61
CA MET A 43 8.97 57.09 107.14
C MET A 43 10.21 56.26 106.85
N THR A 44 10.17 54.93 107.03
CA THR A 44 11.28 54.06 106.67
C THR A 44 11.57 54.07 105.16
N GLU A 45 10.53 54.11 104.33
CA GLU A 45 10.66 54.21 102.87
C GLU A 45 11.22 55.58 102.46
N ARG A 46 10.79 56.67 103.10
CA ARG A 46 11.33 58.03 102.91
C ARG A 46 12.80 58.08 103.30
N ASP A 47 13.16 57.54 104.45
CA ASP A 47 14.54 57.56 104.95
C ASP A 47 15.45 56.72 104.05
N ALA A 48 14.97 55.56 103.58
CA ALA A 48 15.67 54.76 102.58
C ALA A 48 15.81 55.51 101.24
N ALA A 49 14.78 56.22 100.78
CA ALA A 49 14.84 57.03 99.57
C ALA A 49 15.82 58.22 99.71
N MET A 50 15.84 58.89 100.87
CA MET A 50 16.79 59.96 101.17
C MET A 50 18.23 59.44 101.22
N ALA A 51 18.45 58.26 101.82
CA ALA A 51 19.76 57.61 101.81
C ALA A 51 20.23 57.32 100.38
N ARG A 52 19.36 56.73 99.54
CA ARG A 52 19.66 56.48 98.11
C ARG A 52 19.93 57.76 97.33
N ALA A 53 19.17 58.82 97.58
CA ALA A 53 19.38 60.12 96.92
C ALA A 53 20.73 60.74 97.30
N ASN A 54 21.12 60.64 98.57
CA ASN A 54 22.42 61.11 99.05
C ASN A 54 23.58 60.29 98.48
N GLU A 55 23.42 58.97 98.35
CA GLU A 55 24.41 58.09 97.72
C GLU A 55 24.59 58.43 96.23
N ALA A 56 23.49 58.52 95.47
CA ALA A 56 23.54 58.91 94.07
C ALA A 56 24.14 60.31 93.86
N SER A 57 23.87 61.27 94.76
CA SER A 57 24.49 62.60 94.73
C SER A 57 26.01 62.53 94.90
N ARG A 58 26.50 61.68 95.82
CA ARG A 58 27.94 61.46 96.02
C ARG A 58 28.59 60.78 94.81
N GLU A 59 27.95 59.80 94.21
CA GLU A 59 28.43 59.15 92.98
C GLU A 59 28.51 60.15 91.82
N LEU A 60 27.50 60.99 91.66
CA LEU A 60 27.44 62.01 90.62
C LEU A 60 28.52 63.08 90.81
N ASP A 61 28.78 63.51 92.05
CA ASP A 61 29.90 64.40 92.36
C ASP A 61 31.26 63.72 92.13
N GLY A 62 31.38 62.43 92.43
CA GLY A 62 32.55 61.61 92.10
C GLY A 62 32.83 61.57 90.60
N ALA A 63 31.82 61.18 89.81
CA ALA A 63 31.88 61.13 88.35
C ALA A 63 32.17 62.51 87.75
N ARG A 64 31.58 63.58 88.28
CA ARG A 64 31.88 64.96 87.84
C ARG A 64 33.33 65.36 88.08
N ARG A 65 33.90 64.99 89.24
CA ARG A 65 35.33 65.23 89.54
C ARG A 65 36.24 64.42 88.64
N GLU A 66 35.88 63.18 88.34
CA GLU A 66 36.63 62.34 87.40
C GLU A 66 36.57 62.89 85.97
N ILE A 67 35.40 63.30 85.49
CA ILE A 67 35.24 63.96 84.20
C ILE A 67 36.08 65.24 84.14
N ALA A 68 36.09 66.06 85.20
CA ALA A 68 36.93 67.25 85.26
C ALA A 68 38.42 66.90 85.15
N LYS A 69 38.90 65.93 85.95
CA LYS A 69 40.29 65.43 85.88
C LYS A 69 40.66 64.90 84.50
N LEU A 70 39.78 64.11 83.88
CA LEU A 70 40.00 63.56 82.53
C LEU A 70 40.04 64.68 81.49
N ARG A 71 39.17 65.70 81.61
CA ARG A 71 39.18 66.87 80.72
C ARG A 71 40.47 67.68 80.88
N ASP A 72 40.91 67.94 82.12
CA ASP A 72 42.16 68.65 82.38
C ASP A 72 43.36 67.88 81.81
N ARG A 73 43.38 66.55 81.98
CA ARG A 73 44.40 65.69 81.38
C ARG A 73 44.36 65.72 79.86
N VAL A 74 43.18 65.75 79.24
CA VAL A 74 43.04 65.90 77.79
C VAL A 74 43.57 67.26 77.32
N GLU A 75 43.26 68.35 78.03
CA GLU A 75 43.78 69.69 77.70
C GLU A 75 45.31 69.77 77.88
N GLU A 76 45.87 69.11 78.89
CA GLU A 76 47.30 68.93 79.05
C GLU A 76 47.93 68.16 77.88
N LEU A 77 47.28 67.08 77.43
CA LEU A 77 47.68 66.30 76.26
C LEU A 77 47.47 67.03 74.92
N LYS A 78 46.72 68.13 74.86
CA LYS A 78 46.60 68.96 73.65
C LYS A 78 47.76 69.94 73.51
N LYS A 79 48.43 70.30 74.59
CA LYS A 79 49.61 71.18 74.55
C LYS A 79 50.78 70.47 73.86
N PRO A 80 51.67 71.21 73.17
CA PRO A 80 52.92 70.64 72.64
C PRO A 80 53.75 70.06 73.79
N PRO A 81 54.41 68.89 73.62
CA PRO A 81 55.21 68.30 74.68
C PRO A 81 56.40 69.21 75.02
N GLU A 82 56.56 69.53 76.30
CA GLU A 82 57.67 70.34 76.80
C GLU A 82 58.88 69.48 77.20
N ARG A 83 58.69 68.15 77.36
CA ARG A 83 59.72 67.17 77.76
C ARG A 83 59.77 65.96 76.81
N VAL A 84 60.93 65.31 76.74
CA VAL A 84 61.18 64.18 75.82
C VAL A 84 60.38 62.92 76.20
N GLU A 85 60.15 62.68 77.49
CA GLU A 85 59.37 61.54 78.00
C GLU A 85 57.89 61.58 77.56
N ASP A 86 57.32 62.78 77.37
CA ASP A 86 55.94 62.97 76.90
C ASP A 86 55.76 62.59 75.42
N LEU A 87 56.86 62.60 74.63
CA LEU A 87 56.85 62.14 73.25
C LEU A 87 56.74 60.61 73.18
N ASP A 88 57.40 59.88 74.09
CA ASP A 88 57.35 58.41 74.13
C ASP A 88 55.97 57.89 74.55
N GLU A 89 55.33 58.50 75.56
CA GLU A 89 53.96 58.13 75.95
C GLU A 89 52.94 58.37 74.82
N ARG A 90 53.08 59.49 74.09
CA ARG A 90 52.22 59.78 72.93
C ARG A 90 52.49 58.81 71.80
N MET A 91 53.75 58.51 71.50
CA MET A 91 54.13 57.53 70.49
C MET A 91 53.49 56.17 70.80
N GLN A 92 53.61 55.68 72.04
CA GLN A 92 53.00 54.42 72.48
C GLN A 92 51.47 54.43 72.34
N ARG A 93 50.79 55.52 72.73
CA ARG A 93 49.33 55.65 72.54
C ARG A 93 48.92 55.74 71.07
N THR A 94 49.70 56.42 70.22
CA THR A 94 49.42 56.46 68.78
C THR A 94 49.59 55.09 68.14
N VAL A 95 50.58 54.30 68.58
CA VAL A 95 50.74 52.90 68.16
C VAL A 95 49.54 52.06 68.62
N GLN A 96 49.14 52.14 69.89
CA GLN A 96 47.95 51.41 70.38
C GLN A 96 46.66 51.80 69.66
N LEU A 97 46.47 53.09 69.35
CA LEU A 97 45.33 53.56 68.58
C LEU A 97 45.39 53.04 67.14
N ALA A 98 46.56 53.07 66.51
CA ALA A 98 46.77 52.54 65.16
C ALA A 98 46.55 51.02 65.10
N GLU A 99 47.00 50.26 66.10
CA GLU A 99 46.75 48.82 66.24
C GLU A 99 45.26 48.52 66.41
N THR A 100 44.57 49.28 67.27
CA THR A 100 43.12 49.15 67.47
C THR A 100 42.37 49.46 66.18
N GLN A 101 42.76 50.54 65.49
CA GLN A 101 42.15 50.93 64.21
C GLN A 101 42.43 49.90 63.10
N ALA A 102 43.64 49.34 63.05
CA ALA A 102 43.98 48.27 62.13
C ALA A 102 43.14 47.01 62.39
N ALA A 103 42.96 46.62 63.66
CA ALA A 103 42.10 45.51 64.06
C ALA A 103 40.64 45.75 63.66
N GLU A 104 40.11 46.97 63.84
CA GLU A 104 38.77 47.32 63.38
C GLU A 104 38.63 47.25 61.85
N ILE A 105 39.63 47.74 61.09
CA ILE A 105 39.63 47.68 59.63
C ILE A 105 39.64 46.23 59.16
N LEU A 106 40.50 45.39 59.76
CA LEU A 106 40.57 43.96 59.44
C LEU A 106 39.24 43.27 59.75
N SER A 107 38.67 43.48 60.93
CA SER A 107 37.38 42.90 61.31
C SER A 107 36.26 43.32 60.35
N ARG A 108 36.20 44.59 59.94
CA ARG A 108 35.22 45.07 58.95
C ARG A 108 35.47 44.46 57.57
N ALA A 109 36.73 44.33 57.15
CA ALA A 109 37.10 43.74 55.87
C ALA A 109 36.77 42.24 55.83
N GLU A 110 37.02 41.50 56.91
CA GLU A 110 36.65 40.09 57.06
C GLU A 110 35.13 39.92 57.01
N ALA A 111 34.37 40.71 57.78
CA ALA A 111 32.91 40.64 57.75
C ALA A 111 32.33 40.99 56.36
N ALA A 112 32.91 41.98 55.67
CA ALA A 112 32.51 42.32 54.30
C ALA A 112 32.87 41.21 53.31
N ALA A 113 34.03 40.58 53.47
CA ALA A 113 34.45 39.44 52.65
C ALA A 113 33.50 38.26 52.86
N GLU A 114 33.25 37.84 54.11
CA GLU A 114 32.31 36.75 54.44
C GLU A 114 30.92 36.98 53.86
N LYS A 115 30.40 38.22 53.97
CA LYS A 115 29.12 38.60 53.36
C LYS A 115 29.15 38.43 51.84
N ASN A 116 30.19 38.93 51.17
CA ASN A 116 30.32 38.79 49.72
C ASN A 116 30.46 37.32 49.29
N TRP A 117 31.20 36.51 50.04
CA TRP A 117 31.34 35.07 49.80
C TRP A 117 30.02 34.33 49.98
N ALA A 118 29.24 34.67 51.02
CA ALA A 118 27.93 34.10 51.26
C ALA A 118 26.94 34.47 50.12
N GLU A 119 26.88 35.74 49.74
CA GLU A 119 26.03 36.21 48.65
C GLU A 119 26.40 35.57 47.31
N SER A 120 27.70 35.52 46.98
CA SER A 120 28.21 34.86 45.76
C SER A 120 27.96 33.36 45.77
N GLY A 121 28.11 32.71 46.92
CA GLY A 121 27.83 31.29 47.12
C GLY A 121 26.34 30.98 46.89
N GLU A 122 25.44 31.79 47.42
CA GLU A 122 24.00 31.63 47.22
C GLU A 122 23.58 31.83 45.75
N VAL A 123 24.15 32.84 45.06
CA VAL A 123 23.91 33.03 43.62
C VAL A 123 24.40 31.81 42.81
N SER A 124 25.58 31.29 43.14
CA SER A 124 26.15 30.12 42.46
C SER A 124 25.31 28.87 42.69
N LYS A 125 24.81 28.64 43.91
CA LYS A 125 23.88 27.54 44.22
C LYS A 125 22.58 27.66 43.43
N ARG A 126 21.94 28.83 43.44
CA ARG A 126 20.69 29.05 42.69
C ARG A 126 20.88 28.84 41.19
N LEU A 127 22.01 29.29 40.65
CA LEU A 127 22.35 29.08 39.24
C LEU A 127 22.56 27.60 38.94
N HIS A 128 23.26 26.88 39.82
CA HIS A 128 23.48 25.44 39.70
C HIS A 128 22.16 24.65 39.75
N GLU A 129 21.29 24.95 40.71
CA GLU A 129 19.95 24.34 40.83
C GLU A 129 19.12 24.59 39.58
N ARG A 130 19.15 25.81 39.03
CA ARG A 130 18.44 26.13 37.78
C ARG A 130 18.99 25.34 36.59
N TYR A 131 20.31 25.21 36.47
CA TYR A 131 20.91 24.39 35.41
C TYR A 131 20.60 22.91 35.58
N GLN A 132 20.65 22.37 36.79
CA GLN A 132 20.26 20.98 37.06
C GLN A 132 18.80 20.73 36.68
N ASN A 133 17.89 21.65 37.02
CA ASN A 133 16.49 21.54 36.66
C ASN A 133 16.29 21.63 35.14
N LEU A 134 17.01 22.54 34.46
CA LEU A 134 16.98 22.64 33.00
C LEU A 134 17.48 21.37 32.32
N LEU A 135 18.58 20.79 32.80
CA LEU A 135 19.12 19.53 32.29
C LEU A 135 18.11 18.39 32.47
N LYS A 136 17.49 18.26 33.65
CA LYS A 136 16.42 17.26 33.89
C LYS A 136 15.24 17.43 32.93
N THR A 137 14.80 18.66 32.67
CA THR A 137 13.73 18.94 31.72
C THR A 137 14.13 18.57 30.30
N LEU A 138 15.36 18.88 29.88
CA LEU A 138 15.87 18.51 28.56
C LEU A 138 15.99 17.00 28.39
N ASP A 139 16.49 16.29 29.41
CA ASP A 139 16.57 14.82 29.42
C ASP A 139 15.17 14.21 29.33
N SER A 140 14.20 14.74 30.09
CA SER A 140 12.81 14.28 30.06
C SER A 140 12.19 14.46 28.66
N HIS A 141 12.38 15.62 28.04
CA HIS A 141 11.91 15.87 26.68
C HIS A 141 12.61 15.01 25.63
N ALA A 142 13.91 14.75 25.78
CA ALA A 142 14.65 13.86 24.89
C ALA A 142 14.10 12.43 24.97
N ASP A 143 13.75 11.96 26.15
CA ASP A 143 13.17 10.63 26.36
C ASP A 143 11.72 10.54 25.87
N GLU A 144 10.91 11.58 26.06
CA GLU A 144 9.57 11.69 25.47
C GLU A 144 9.63 11.63 23.93
N LEU A 145 10.50 12.44 23.31
CA LEU A 145 10.64 12.48 21.86
C LEU A 145 11.13 11.15 21.29
N LYS A 146 12.05 10.46 21.97
CA LYS A 146 12.48 9.11 21.59
C LYS A 146 11.32 8.12 21.63
N ARG A 147 10.52 8.13 22.70
CA ARG A 147 9.35 7.24 22.83
C ARG A 147 8.32 7.52 21.75
N GLU A 148 8.00 8.77 21.48
CA GLU A 148 7.09 9.15 20.40
C GLU A 148 7.61 8.70 19.04
N HIS A 149 8.92 8.88 18.78
CA HIS A 149 9.55 8.44 17.55
C HIS A 149 9.53 6.91 17.40
N GLU A 150 9.85 6.16 18.46
CA GLU A 150 9.79 4.71 18.48
C GLU A 150 8.36 4.20 18.24
N GLN A 151 7.36 4.83 18.86
CA GLN A 151 5.95 4.51 18.66
C GLN A 151 5.50 4.81 17.22
N ALA A 152 5.88 5.96 16.66
CA ALA A 152 5.58 6.32 15.27
C ALA A 152 6.25 5.35 14.28
N LEU A 153 7.51 4.97 14.52
CA LEU A 153 8.21 3.98 13.72
C LEU A 153 7.58 2.58 13.84
N ALA A 154 7.12 2.19 15.03
CA ALA A 154 6.44 0.91 15.23
C ALA A 154 5.10 0.88 14.50
N ALA A 155 4.30 1.95 14.62
CA ALA A 155 3.01 2.08 13.95
C ALA A 155 3.16 2.07 12.42
N THR A 156 4.10 2.85 11.87
CA THR A 156 4.36 2.88 10.42
C THR A 156 4.90 1.54 9.91
N LYS A 157 5.78 0.86 10.66
CA LYS A 157 6.24 -0.50 10.31
C LYS A 157 5.08 -1.49 10.24
N GLU A 158 4.15 -1.43 11.19
CA GLU A 158 2.98 -2.30 11.19
C GLU A 158 2.03 -1.98 10.04
N GLU A 159 1.80 -0.71 9.75
CA GLU A 159 0.98 -0.30 8.61
C GLU A 159 1.61 -0.73 7.28
N VAL A 160 2.92 -0.57 7.11
CA VAL A 160 3.65 -1.04 5.92
C VAL A 160 3.56 -2.55 5.79
N ARG A 161 3.68 -3.32 6.88
CA ARG A 161 3.48 -4.78 6.87
C ARG A 161 2.06 -5.15 6.45
N ARG A 162 1.05 -4.46 7.00
CA ARG A 162 -0.35 -4.66 6.61
C ARG A 162 -0.59 -4.34 5.13
N MET A 163 -0.11 -3.20 4.64
CA MET A 163 -0.21 -2.83 3.23
C MET A 163 0.51 -3.82 2.32
N THR A 164 1.70 -4.30 2.71
CA THR A 164 2.48 -5.26 1.93
C THR A 164 1.78 -6.61 1.86
N THR A 165 1.24 -7.10 2.97
CA THR A 165 0.49 -8.36 3.01
C THR A 165 -0.84 -8.26 2.25
N GLU A 166 -1.56 -7.14 2.36
CA GLU A 166 -2.76 -6.88 1.55
C GLU A 166 -2.42 -6.79 0.06
N ALA A 167 -1.35 -6.10 -0.33
CA ALA A 167 -0.91 -6.01 -1.71
C ALA A 167 -0.51 -7.38 -2.28
N ALA A 168 0.21 -8.20 -1.50
CA ALA A 168 0.55 -9.56 -1.89
C ALA A 168 -0.71 -10.42 -2.14
N LYS A 169 -1.68 -10.36 -1.21
CA LYS A 169 -2.99 -11.05 -1.37
C LYS A 169 -3.75 -10.57 -2.61
N ARG A 170 -3.80 -9.26 -2.85
CA ARG A 170 -4.47 -8.70 -4.04
C ARG A 170 -3.78 -9.15 -5.34
N ARG A 171 -2.45 -9.19 -5.37
CA ARG A 171 -1.70 -9.71 -6.53
C ARG A 171 -2.03 -11.18 -6.79
N GLU A 172 -1.98 -12.02 -5.75
CA GLU A 172 -2.31 -13.44 -5.87
C GLU A 172 -3.75 -13.66 -6.35
N GLN A 173 -4.71 -12.88 -5.85
CA GLN A 173 -6.11 -12.92 -6.31
C GLN A 173 -6.24 -12.56 -7.79
N LEU A 174 -5.60 -11.47 -8.22
CA LEU A 174 -5.60 -11.05 -9.62
C LEU A 174 -4.93 -12.08 -10.53
N ASP A 175 -3.81 -12.66 -10.10
CA ASP A 175 -3.12 -13.72 -10.83
C ASP A 175 -3.99 -14.97 -10.95
N ALA A 176 -4.66 -15.38 -9.87
CA ALA A 176 -5.59 -16.51 -9.88
C ALA A 176 -6.83 -16.25 -10.75
N GLU A 177 -7.36 -15.02 -10.77
CA GLU A 177 -8.44 -14.62 -11.67
C GLU A 177 -8.01 -14.60 -13.14
N ALA A 178 -6.83 -14.07 -13.42
CA ALA A 178 -6.26 -14.04 -14.77
C ALA A 178 -6.02 -15.45 -15.29
N GLU A 179 -5.47 -16.34 -14.47
CA GLU A 179 -5.24 -17.74 -14.83
C GLU A 179 -6.56 -18.49 -15.09
N ARG A 180 -7.59 -18.27 -14.25
CA ARG A 180 -8.93 -18.82 -14.49
C ARG A 180 -9.53 -18.32 -15.82
N LYS A 181 -9.37 -17.03 -16.13
CA LYS A 181 -9.82 -16.45 -17.41
C LYS A 181 -9.05 -17.06 -18.59
N ARG A 182 -7.72 -17.20 -18.49
CA ARG A 182 -6.89 -17.84 -19.53
C ARG A 182 -7.33 -19.27 -19.80
N ARG A 183 -7.50 -20.08 -18.76
CA ARG A 183 -7.96 -21.47 -18.89
C ARG A 183 -9.35 -21.58 -19.51
N ARG A 184 -10.27 -20.68 -19.13
CA ARG A 184 -11.61 -20.64 -19.73
C ARG A 184 -11.54 -20.31 -21.22
N ILE A 185 -10.79 -19.27 -21.60
CA ILE A 185 -10.62 -18.89 -22.99
C ILE A 185 -9.98 -20.03 -23.79
N GLU A 186 -8.95 -20.67 -23.25
CA GLU A 186 -8.27 -21.80 -23.89
C GLU A 186 -9.23 -22.99 -24.08
N SER A 187 -10.00 -23.36 -23.05
CA SER A 187 -10.99 -24.43 -23.13
C SER A 187 -12.10 -24.11 -24.14
N ASP A 188 -12.62 -22.88 -24.15
CA ASP A 188 -13.66 -22.43 -25.07
C ASP A 188 -13.13 -22.40 -26.51
N PHE A 189 -11.88 -21.97 -26.71
CA PHE A 189 -11.19 -21.97 -27.99
C PHE A 189 -10.97 -23.39 -28.51
N GLN A 190 -10.43 -24.30 -27.70
CA GLN A 190 -10.24 -25.70 -28.06
C GLN A 190 -11.58 -26.37 -28.41
N ALA A 191 -12.63 -26.12 -27.61
CA ALA A 191 -13.97 -26.62 -27.90
C ALA A 191 -14.47 -26.11 -29.26
N ARG A 192 -14.37 -24.80 -29.54
CA ARG A 192 -14.76 -24.23 -30.84
C ARG A 192 -13.95 -24.79 -32.00
N MET A 193 -12.63 -24.86 -31.89
CA MET A 193 -11.75 -25.41 -32.93
C MET A 193 -12.04 -26.89 -33.19
N SER A 194 -12.31 -27.68 -32.15
CA SER A 194 -12.69 -29.09 -32.30
C SER A 194 -14.04 -29.26 -33.00
N ALA A 195 -15.02 -28.41 -32.66
CA ALA A 195 -16.34 -28.41 -33.28
C ALA A 195 -16.26 -27.99 -34.75
N GLU A 196 -15.49 -26.94 -35.07
CA GLU A 196 -15.26 -26.47 -36.43
C GLU A 196 -14.52 -27.53 -37.26
N LYS A 197 -13.46 -28.14 -36.71
CA LYS A 197 -12.75 -29.25 -37.36
C LYS A 197 -13.70 -30.42 -37.65
N SER A 198 -14.51 -30.83 -36.67
CA SER A 198 -15.49 -31.91 -36.88
C SER A 198 -16.56 -31.54 -37.92
N ALA A 199 -17.00 -30.29 -37.96
CA ALA A 199 -17.95 -29.81 -38.96
C ALA A 199 -17.33 -29.81 -40.37
N LEU A 200 -16.08 -29.37 -40.51
CA LEU A 200 -15.36 -29.38 -41.78
C LEU A 200 -15.08 -30.80 -42.26
N GLU A 201 -14.65 -31.70 -41.35
CA GLU A 201 -14.47 -33.12 -41.65
C GLU A 201 -15.77 -33.77 -42.15
N LYS A 202 -16.91 -33.47 -41.49
CA LYS A 202 -18.23 -33.91 -41.97
C LYS A 202 -18.55 -33.35 -43.36
N HIS A 203 -18.36 -32.05 -43.57
CA HIS A 203 -18.61 -31.43 -44.87
C HIS A 203 -17.74 -32.06 -45.99
N ILE A 204 -16.46 -32.31 -45.73
CA ILE A 204 -15.56 -32.99 -46.68
C ILE A 204 -16.03 -34.43 -46.93
N ALA A 205 -16.42 -35.17 -45.89
CA ALA A 205 -16.93 -36.53 -46.02
C ALA A 205 -18.24 -36.57 -46.82
N ASP A 206 -19.16 -35.65 -46.55
CA ASP A 206 -20.43 -35.50 -47.26
C ASP A 206 -20.19 -35.13 -48.73
N GLN A 207 -19.32 -34.16 -49.00
CA GLN A 207 -18.95 -33.76 -50.36
C GLN A 207 -18.24 -34.89 -51.12
N THR A 208 -17.36 -35.63 -50.46
CA THR A 208 -16.66 -36.78 -51.06
C THR A 208 -17.64 -37.91 -51.38
N THR A 209 -18.57 -38.19 -50.47
CA THR A 209 -19.63 -39.19 -50.67
C THR A 209 -20.57 -38.77 -51.78
N ALA A 210 -21.02 -37.50 -51.80
CA ALA A 210 -21.87 -36.97 -52.85
C ALA A 210 -21.17 -36.98 -54.22
N SER A 211 -19.89 -36.60 -54.27
CA SER A 211 -19.06 -36.63 -55.49
C SER A 211 -18.88 -38.06 -56.00
N LYS A 212 -18.56 -39.02 -55.11
CA LYS A 212 -18.44 -40.44 -55.44
C LYS A 212 -19.75 -41.00 -55.99
N ASN A 213 -20.87 -40.75 -55.31
CA ASN A 213 -22.20 -41.19 -55.76
C ASN A 213 -22.57 -40.55 -57.11
N ALA A 214 -22.24 -39.27 -57.33
CA ALA A 214 -22.49 -38.60 -58.60
C ALA A 214 -21.61 -39.16 -59.74
N ALA A 215 -20.34 -39.47 -59.46
CA ALA A 215 -19.45 -40.13 -60.41
C ALA A 215 -19.93 -41.54 -60.75
N GLU A 216 -20.31 -42.34 -59.75
CA GLU A 216 -20.90 -43.67 -59.95
C GLU A 216 -22.18 -43.62 -60.77
N ARG A 217 -23.08 -42.66 -60.50
CA ARG A 217 -24.29 -42.43 -61.32
C ARG A 217 -23.96 -42.08 -62.75
N ARG A 218 -23.07 -41.12 -63.00
CA ARG A 218 -22.65 -40.74 -64.36
C ARG A 218 -22.01 -41.90 -65.12
N VAL A 219 -21.17 -42.70 -64.46
CA VAL A 219 -20.57 -43.90 -65.05
C VAL A 219 -21.64 -44.94 -65.37
N ALA A 220 -22.58 -45.18 -64.46
CA ALA A 220 -23.68 -46.12 -64.68
C ALA A 220 -24.60 -45.66 -65.84
N GLU A 221 -24.98 -44.39 -65.87
CA GLU A 221 -25.77 -43.76 -66.94
C GLU A 221 -25.03 -43.83 -68.29
N ALA A 222 -23.75 -43.45 -68.34
CA ALA A 222 -22.94 -43.52 -69.55
C ALA A 222 -22.75 -44.97 -70.03
N THR A 223 -22.57 -45.92 -69.12
CA THR A 223 -22.46 -47.35 -69.46
C THR A 223 -23.77 -47.91 -69.98
N ALA A 224 -24.90 -47.52 -69.38
CA ALA A 224 -26.23 -47.91 -69.83
C ALA A 224 -26.54 -47.34 -71.22
N GLU A 225 -26.22 -46.07 -71.47
CA GLU A 225 -26.42 -45.44 -72.77
C GLU A 225 -25.46 -46.00 -73.82
N ALA A 226 -24.19 -46.25 -73.48
CA ALA A 226 -23.25 -46.93 -74.37
C ALA A 226 -23.75 -48.33 -74.74
N LYS A 227 -24.28 -49.09 -73.77
CA LYS A 227 -24.89 -50.40 -74.01
C LYS A 227 -26.10 -50.27 -74.94
N ARG A 228 -26.99 -49.29 -74.71
CA ARG A 228 -28.15 -49.01 -75.58
C ARG A 228 -27.72 -48.70 -77.01
N LEU A 229 -26.72 -47.83 -77.19
CA LEU A 229 -26.17 -47.48 -78.49
C LEU A 229 -25.53 -48.69 -79.20
N VAL A 230 -24.79 -49.52 -78.46
CA VAL A 230 -24.20 -50.76 -78.99
C VAL A 230 -25.29 -51.76 -79.38
N ASP A 231 -26.32 -51.95 -78.55
CA ASP A 231 -27.44 -52.84 -78.84
C ASP A 231 -28.23 -52.35 -80.07
N GLU A 232 -28.51 -51.05 -80.17
CA GLU A 232 -29.14 -50.44 -81.34
C GLU A 232 -28.28 -50.55 -82.60
N ALA A 233 -26.99 -50.27 -82.51
CA ALA A 233 -26.06 -50.40 -83.63
C ALA A 233 -25.93 -51.85 -84.09
N THR A 234 -25.90 -52.80 -83.14
CA THR A 234 -25.88 -54.24 -83.44
C THR A 234 -27.19 -54.68 -84.08
N ALA A 235 -28.33 -54.20 -83.59
CA ALA A 235 -29.64 -54.48 -84.20
C ALA A 235 -29.75 -53.92 -85.62
N LYS A 236 -29.30 -52.68 -85.85
CA LYS A 236 -29.22 -52.06 -87.19
C LYS A 236 -28.26 -52.81 -88.11
N ALA A 237 -27.08 -53.19 -87.61
CA ALA A 237 -26.10 -53.97 -88.35
C ALA A 237 -26.66 -55.34 -88.73
N ARG A 238 -27.31 -56.05 -87.80
CA ARG A 238 -28.02 -57.31 -88.09
C ARG A 238 -29.09 -57.11 -89.16
N LYS A 239 -29.92 -56.08 -89.02
CA LYS A 239 -30.95 -55.76 -90.02
C LYS A 239 -30.37 -55.49 -91.40
N LEU A 240 -29.28 -54.72 -91.49
CA LEU A 240 -28.59 -54.45 -92.76
C LEU A 240 -27.97 -55.72 -93.34
N VAL A 241 -27.39 -56.59 -92.50
CA VAL A 241 -26.85 -57.89 -92.93
C VAL A 241 -27.98 -58.80 -93.42
N ASP A 242 -29.11 -58.86 -92.72
CA ASP A 242 -30.29 -59.66 -93.11
C ASP A 242 -30.90 -59.13 -94.42
N GLU A 243 -31.05 -57.81 -94.56
CA GLU A 243 -31.51 -57.15 -95.79
C GLU A 243 -30.55 -57.40 -96.96
N ALA A 244 -29.23 -57.26 -96.74
CA ALA A 244 -28.21 -57.54 -97.75
C ALA A 244 -28.16 -59.03 -98.13
N THR A 245 -28.35 -59.93 -97.16
CA THR A 245 -28.40 -61.38 -97.40
C THR A 245 -29.64 -61.73 -98.20
N ALA A 246 -30.82 -61.20 -97.83
CA ALA A 246 -32.05 -61.38 -98.58
C ALA A 246 -31.96 -60.80 -99.99
N GLU A 247 -31.28 -59.66 -100.19
CA GLU A 247 -31.07 -59.08 -101.52
C GLU A 247 -30.04 -59.89 -102.34
N ALA A 248 -29.00 -60.42 -101.70
CA ALA A 248 -28.07 -61.34 -102.33
C ALA A 248 -28.76 -62.65 -102.75
N GLU A 249 -29.63 -63.21 -101.91
CA GLU A 249 -30.47 -64.38 -102.23
C GLU A 249 -31.42 -64.08 -103.39
N ARG A 250 -32.09 -62.92 -103.40
CA ARG A 250 -32.92 -62.49 -104.54
C ARG A 250 -32.11 -62.39 -105.82
N ARG A 251 -30.97 -61.70 -105.81
CA ARG A 251 -30.09 -61.61 -106.99
C ARG A 251 -29.60 -62.98 -107.45
N THR A 252 -29.29 -63.89 -106.52
CA THR A 252 -28.87 -65.25 -106.86
C THR A 252 -30.01 -66.04 -107.48
N THR A 253 -31.24 -65.87 -106.98
CA THR A 253 -32.45 -66.51 -107.52
C THR A 253 -32.78 -65.96 -108.91
N GLU A 254 -32.77 -64.64 -109.08
CA GLU A 254 -32.96 -63.98 -110.37
C GLU A 254 -31.88 -64.37 -111.39
N ALA A 255 -30.61 -64.44 -110.97
CA ALA A 255 -29.52 -64.91 -111.81
C ALA A 255 -29.73 -66.38 -112.23
N ASN A 256 -30.15 -67.25 -111.30
CA ASN A 256 -30.48 -68.64 -111.60
C ASN A 256 -31.69 -68.75 -112.54
N ASP A 257 -32.71 -67.92 -112.39
CA ASP A 257 -33.86 -67.87 -113.28
C ASP A 257 -33.47 -67.42 -114.69
N VAL A 258 -32.59 -66.41 -114.81
CA VAL A 258 -32.02 -65.99 -116.10
C VAL A 258 -31.19 -67.11 -116.73
N VAL A 259 -30.34 -67.80 -115.95
CA VAL A 259 -29.57 -68.95 -116.43
C VAL A 259 -30.49 -70.09 -116.88
N ASN A 260 -31.55 -70.40 -116.13
CA ASN A 260 -32.54 -71.40 -116.50
C ASN A 260 -33.29 -71.01 -117.78
N ARG A 261 -33.64 -69.73 -117.94
CA ARG A 261 -34.26 -69.20 -119.16
C ARG A 261 -33.34 -69.28 -120.37
N LEU A 262 -32.05 -68.92 -120.22
CA LEU A 262 -31.04 -69.08 -121.26
C LEU A 262 -30.80 -70.55 -121.62
N THR A 263 -30.80 -71.44 -120.63
CA THR A 263 -30.69 -72.88 -120.84
C THR A 263 -31.89 -73.42 -121.61
N ARG A 264 -33.11 -72.96 -121.28
CA ARG A 264 -34.33 -73.31 -122.01
C ARG A 264 -34.28 -72.83 -123.46
N ILE A 265 -33.86 -71.59 -123.72
CA ILE A 265 -33.67 -71.07 -125.08
C ILE A 265 -32.60 -71.89 -125.84
N ARG A 266 -31.52 -72.29 -125.17
CA ARG A 266 -30.47 -73.15 -125.75
C ARG A 266 -31.03 -74.53 -126.14
N GLU A 267 -31.84 -75.15 -125.29
CA GLU A 267 -32.48 -76.44 -125.59
C GLU A 267 -33.56 -76.29 -126.69
N GLU A 268 -34.33 -75.21 -126.71
CA GLU A 268 -35.29 -74.91 -127.78
C GLU A 268 -34.60 -74.63 -129.13
N ALA A 269 -33.43 -73.98 -129.12
CA ALA A 269 -32.60 -73.81 -130.32
C ALA A 269 -32.00 -75.14 -130.81
N ARG A 270 -31.57 -76.02 -129.89
CA ARG A 270 -31.14 -77.38 -130.23
C ARG A 270 -32.28 -78.22 -130.81
N ALA A 271 -33.49 -78.11 -130.25
CA ALA A 271 -34.67 -78.80 -130.75
C ALA A 271 -35.04 -78.34 -132.17
N ARG A 272 -34.99 -77.03 -132.46
CA ARG A 272 -35.25 -76.49 -133.81
C ARG A 272 -34.18 -76.89 -134.82
N LEU A 273 -32.92 -77.03 -134.41
CA LEU A 273 -31.85 -77.55 -135.28
C LEU A 273 -32.02 -79.05 -135.56
N ALA A 274 -32.45 -79.84 -134.57
CA ALA A 274 -32.75 -81.27 -134.76
C ALA A 274 -33.99 -81.50 -135.66
N GLU A 275 -34.98 -80.61 -135.59
CA GLU A 275 -36.19 -80.65 -136.41
C GLU A 275 -35.89 -80.26 -137.89
N ALA A 276 -34.97 -79.32 -138.12
CA ALA A 276 -34.48 -79.00 -139.47
C ALA A 276 -33.67 -80.15 -140.12
N ASP A 277 -32.90 -80.90 -139.32
CA ASP A 277 -32.12 -82.06 -139.79
C ASP A 277 -33.04 -83.28 -140.13
N GLN A 278 -34.18 -83.40 -139.44
CA GLN A 278 -35.21 -84.41 -139.74
C GLN A 278 -36.00 -84.14 -141.04
N VAL A 279 -36.22 -82.87 -141.39
CA VAL A 279 -36.91 -82.48 -142.64
C VAL A 279 -36.02 -82.69 -143.87
N LEU A 280 -34.70 -82.48 -143.74
CA LEU A 280 -33.76 -82.75 -144.83
C LEU A 280 -33.59 -84.25 -145.12
N ARG A 281 -33.58 -85.11 -144.10
CA ARG A 281 -33.54 -86.58 -144.28
C ARG A 281 -34.82 -87.17 -144.88
N ARG A 282 -35.96 -86.49 -144.80
CA ARG A 282 -37.25 -86.94 -145.37
C ARG A 282 -37.41 -86.64 -146.87
N GLY A 283 -36.57 -85.77 -147.44
CA GLY A 283 -36.56 -85.47 -148.88
C GLY A 283 -35.69 -86.42 -149.72
N GLU A 284 -34.80 -87.19 -149.08
CA GLU A 284 -33.73 -87.95 -149.76
C GLU A 284 -34.12 -89.41 -150.11
N SER A 285 -35.31 -89.88 -149.70
CA SER A 285 -35.75 -91.29 -149.83
C SER A 285 -36.84 -91.56 -150.88
N ALA A 286 -37.13 -90.60 -151.78
CA ALA A 286 -38.18 -90.73 -152.81
C ALA A 286 -37.69 -90.58 -154.26
N LEU A 287 -36.38 -90.68 -154.53
CA LEU A 287 -35.83 -90.64 -155.88
C LEU A 287 -34.77 -91.72 -156.08
N LEU A 288 -35.16 -92.87 -156.65
CA LEU A 288 -34.46 -93.55 -157.76
C LEU A 288 -35.36 -94.67 -158.38
N PRO A 289 -35.36 -94.88 -159.73
CA PRO A 289 -36.43 -95.56 -160.50
C PRO A 289 -35.99 -96.86 -161.26
N THR A 290 -36.96 -97.61 -161.83
CA THR A 290 -36.75 -98.74 -162.78
C THR A 290 -37.96 -98.94 -163.72
N PRO A 291 -37.83 -99.55 -164.93
CA PRO A 291 -37.97 -98.84 -166.22
C PRO A 291 -38.91 -99.50 -167.28
N ASP A 292 -38.99 -98.82 -168.44
CA ASP A 292 -39.66 -99.08 -169.76
C ASP A 292 -41.08 -98.48 -169.93
N GLU A 293 -41.41 -97.58 -170.88
CA GLU A 293 -40.79 -97.07 -172.12
C GLU A 293 -41.38 -95.67 -172.49
N GLU A 294 -40.62 -94.88 -173.27
CA GLU A 294 -41.06 -93.87 -174.27
C GLU A 294 -41.78 -92.53 -173.94
N ALA A 295 -41.08 -91.46 -174.36
CA ALA A 295 -41.56 -90.29 -175.13
C ALA A 295 -41.93 -88.95 -174.42
N ALA A 296 -41.13 -87.94 -174.79
CA ALA A 296 -41.39 -86.49 -174.88
C ALA A 296 -41.31 -85.66 -173.57
N LEU A 297 -40.60 -84.53 -173.47
CA LEU A 297 -39.85 -83.66 -174.42
C LEU A 297 -39.04 -82.67 -173.54
N THR A 298 -37.70 -82.71 -173.59
CA THR A 298 -36.78 -81.69 -174.18
C THR A 298 -36.59 -80.31 -173.53
N LYS A 299 -35.28 -79.95 -173.44
CA LYS A 299 -34.64 -78.62 -173.55
C LYS A 299 -34.91 -77.66 -172.37
N ALA A 300 -33.98 -76.84 -171.89
CA ALA A 300 -32.82 -76.18 -172.50
C ALA A 300 -31.92 -75.56 -171.39
N PRO A 301 -30.75 -74.96 -171.73
CA PRO A 301 -29.55 -74.92 -170.91
C PRO A 301 -29.07 -73.52 -170.48
N GLY A 302 -27.90 -73.47 -169.80
CA GLY A 302 -26.94 -72.35 -169.85
C GLY A 302 -26.91 -71.48 -168.58
N ARG A 303 -25.75 -71.25 -167.95
CA ARG A 303 -24.57 -70.42 -168.33
C ARG A 303 -24.79 -68.94 -168.02
N SER A 304 -23.78 -68.37 -167.33
CA SER A 304 -23.56 -66.94 -167.05
C SER A 304 -24.42 -66.32 -165.96
#